data_AF-G8UIN8-F1
#
_entry.id   AF-G8UIN8-F1
#
_cell.length_a   1.000
_cell.length_b   1.000
_cell.length_c   1.000
_cell.angle_alpha   90.00
_cell.angle_beta   90.00
_cell.angle_gamma   90.00
#
_symmetry.space_group_name_H-M   'P 1'
#
loop_
_entity.id
_entity.type
_entity.pdbx_description
1 polymer ?
#
loop_
_entity_poly.entity_id
_entity_poly.type
_entity_poly.pdbx_seq_one_letter_code
_entity_poly.pdbx_strand_id
1 'polypeptide(L)'
;MRFFYSFVFLLLSYCSLYAQQPSGREGALSRIDSFRTVLRERIEATRTNYNADSVRAMIENGPYFGVFKDNYFIGGIPVGQKIKADNSNVKFQISVIQRLTKSKLPFDTYLFLQFTQKTVWNVLEESLPIRDMNFNPGIGIGHLIVYQNRYIGKAFLMLEHESNGKDREASRSWNKVSLSGSLMASPHVELQLKAWIPIIDGENNRDILRYNGLGHFGLSYRTSNRRIQAGILATWRNKSFSFNTQWELSYKLHKNENQYLFLQYYNGYGENLLDYDRFKSVVRLGMVIKPQDFSIF
;
A
#
# COMPACT_ATOMS: atom_id res chain seq x y z
N MET A 1 18.53 -13.01 9.69
CA MET A 1 17.83 -12.30 10.80
C MET A 1 18.46 -10.97 11.26
N ARG A 2 19.69 -10.57 10.85
CA ARG A 2 20.27 -9.24 11.19
C ARG A 2 19.88 -8.07 10.26
N PHE A 3 19.34 -8.37 9.07
CA PHE A 3 19.01 -7.34 8.06
C PHE A 3 17.69 -6.59 8.30
N PHE A 4 16.69 -7.21 8.94
CA PHE A 4 15.41 -6.57 9.25
C PHE A 4 15.54 -5.47 10.32
N TYR A 5 16.40 -5.69 11.32
CA TYR A 5 16.70 -4.67 12.33
C TYR A 5 17.48 -3.48 11.75
N SER A 6 18.37 -3.70 10.77
CA SER A 6 19.12 -2.61 10.13
C SER A 6 18.25 -1.68 9.31
N PHE A 7 17.20 -2.17 8.63
CA PHE A 7 16.35 -1.32 7.78
C PHE A 7 15.42 -0.41 8.59
N VAL A 8 14.88 -0.90 9.71
CA VAL A 8 14.13 -0.07 10.67
C VAL A 8 15.07 0.90 11.40
N PHE A 9 16.31 0.48 11.71
CA PHE A 9 17.34 1.38 12.27
C PHE A 9 17.77 2.48 11.30
N LEU A 10 17.79 2.23 9.99
CA LEU A 10 18.20 3.21 8.97
C LEU A 10 17.19 4.35 8.79
N LEU A 11 15.89 4.03 8.96
CA LEU A 11 14.83 5.04 9.00
C LEU A 11 14.87 5.88 10.30
N LEU A 12 15.34 5.30 11.40
CA LEU A 12 15.47 5.98 12.70
C LEU A 12 16.79 6.78 12.83
N SER A 13 17.87 6.31 12.21
CA SER A 13 19.17 7.01 12.23
C SER A 13 19.17 8.30 11.42
N TYR A 14 18.29 8.43 10.41
CA TYR A 14 18.13 9.69 9.67
C TYR A 14 17.45 10.79 10.50
N CYS A 15 16.54 10.47 11.42
CA CYS A 15 16.07 11.44 12.42
C CYS A 15 17.15 11.85 13.44
N SER A 16 18.25 11.08 13.53
CA SER A 16 19.35 11.33 14.46
C SER A 16 20.42 12.25 13.87
N LEU A 17 20.49 12.40 12.54
CA LEU A 17 21.52 13.23 11.88
C LEU A 17 21.32 14.75 12.06
N TYR A 18 20.19 15.18 12.61
CA TYR A 18 19.95 16.58 12.99
C TYR A 18 20.26 16.91 14.46
N ALA A 19 20.75 15.93 15.24
CA ALA A 19 21.15 16.12 16.62
C ALA A 19 22.66 15.88 16.79
N GLN A 20 23.47 16.83 16.34
CA GLN A 20 24.90 16.87 16.70
C GLN A 20 25.05 17.27 18.18
N GLN A 21 25.24 16.30 19.07
CA GLN A 21 26.02 16.46 20.31
C GLN A 21 26.46 15.08 20.86
N PRO A 22 27.68 14.96 21.44
CA PRO A 22 28.38 13.69 21.66
C PRO A 22 27.94 12.92 22.93
N SER A 23 26.64 12.92 23.26
CA SER A 23 26.05 12.13 24.37
C SER A 23 25.07 11.04 23.88
N GLY A 24 24.94 10.85 22.57
CA GLY A 24 23.77 10.22 21.94
C GLY A 24 23.67 8.69 21.98
N ARG A 25 24.66 7.93 22.46
CA ARG A 25 24.59 6.45 22.42
C ARG A 25 23.66 5.87 23.49
N GLU A 26 23.78 6.31 24.75
CA GLU A 26 22.90 5.85 25.84
C GLU A 26 21.48 6.40 25.68
N GLY A 27 21.34 7.66 25.24
CA GLY A 27 20.04 8.28 24.96
C GLY A 27 19.30 7.68 23.76
N ALA A 28 20.02 7.15 22.75
CA ALA A 28 19.40 6.45 21.64
C ALA A 28 18.92 5.05 22.05
N LEU A 29 19.72 4.31 22.83
CA LEU A 29 19.35 3.00 23.34
C LEU A 29 18.13 3.08 24.27
N SER A 30 18.09 4.05 25.19
CA SER A 30 16.94 4.25 26.08
C SER A 30 15.67 4.64 25.33
N ARG A 31 15.76 5.42 24.25
CA ARG A 31 14.61 5.71 23.37
C ARG A 31 14.12 4.50 22.59
N ILE A 32 15.03 3.63 22.13
CA ILE A 32 14.67 2.38 21.45
C ILE A 32 13.98 1.43 22.42
N ASP A 33 14.48 1.31 23.64
CA ASP A 33 13.86 0.45 24.66
C ASP A 33 12.53 1.01 25.14
N SER A 34 12.41 2.33 25.31
CA SER A 34 11.13 3.01 25.56
C SER A 34 10.12 2.76 24.43
N PHE A 35 10.54 2.93 23.17
CA PHE A 35 9.67 2.66 22.02
C PHE A 35 9.25 1.19 21.96
N ARG A 36 10.16 0.26 22.25
CA ARG A 36 9.85 -1.18 22.35
C ARG A 36 8.83 -1.47 23.45
N THR A 37 8.97 -0.84 24.62
CA THR A 37 8.02 -0.99 25.72
C THR A 37 6.64 -0.45 25.34
N VAL A 38 6.56 0.74 24.76
CA VAL A 38 5.30 1.32 24.28
C VAL A 38 4.67 0.46 23.18
N LEU A 39 5.48 -0.07 22.25
CA LEU A 39 4.99 -0.95 21.20
C LEU A 39 4.45 -2.27 21.80
N ARG A 40 5.14 -2.84 22.79
CA ARG A 40 4.70 -4.04 23.52
C ARG A 40 3.39 -3.81 24.25
N GLU A 41 3.29 -2.74 25.03
CA GLU A 41 2.06 -2.37 25.75
C GLU A 41 0.89 -2.18 24.78
N ARG A 42 1.12 -1.50 23.64
CA ARG A 42 0.08 -1.35 22.60
C ARG A 42 -0.29 -2.69 21.96
N ILE A 43 0.68 -3.56 21.65
CA ILE A 43 0.40 -4.91 21.12
C ILE A 43 -0.40 -5.74 22.14
N GLU A 44 -0.07 -5.64 23.43
CA GLU A 44 -0.78 -6.35 24.50
C GLU A 44 -2.19 -5.83 24.76
N ALA A 45 -2.46 -4.54 24.50
CA ALA A 45 -3.79 -3.95 24.54
C ALA A 45 -4.63 -4.25 23.28
N THR A 46 -3.98 -4.60 22.17
CA THR A 46 -4.56 -4.80 20.83
C THR A 46 -5.07 -6.21 20.57
N ARG A 47 -5.18 -7.04 21.62
CA ARG A 47 -5.50 -8.48 21.54
C ARG A 47 -6.56 -8.82 20.49
N THR A 48 -6.10 -9.25 19.33
CA THR A 48 -6.93 -9.97 18.37
C THR A 48 -7.07 -11.42 18.88
N ASN A 49 -8.26 -12.00 18.67
CA ASN A 49 -8.58 -13.35 19.16
C ASN A 49 -8.07 -14.47 18.22
N TYR A 50 -7.26 -14.14 17.21
CA TYR A 50 -6.87 -15.10 16.18
C TYR A 50 -5.54 -15.78 16.51
N ASN A 51 -5.62 -17.09 16.76
CA ASN A 51 -4.46 -17.96 16.92
C ASN A 51 -3.69 -18.06 15.59
N ALA A 52 -2.36 -17.97 15.66
CA ALA A 52 -1.48 -17.99 14.49
C ALA A 52 -1.62 -19.28 13.66
N ASP A 53 -1.80 -20.43 14.29
CA ASP A 53 -1.98 -21.71 13.60
C ASP A 53 -3.31 -21.79 12.87
N SER A 54 -4.37 -21.19 13.42
CA SER A 54 -5.65 -21.05 12.73
C SER A 54 -5.52 -20.19 11.46
N VAL A 55 -4.77 -19.08 11.55
CA VAL A 55 -4.51 -18.21 10.39
C VAL A 55 -3.69 -18.94 9.33
N ARG A 56 -2.65 -19.69 9.72
CA ARG A 56 -1.87 -20.54 8.81
C ARG A 56 -2.74 -21.57 8.11
N ALA A 57 -3.57 -22.29 8.86
CA ALA A 57 -4.48 -23.29 8.30
C ALA A 57 -5.47 -22.67 7.31
N MET A 58 -5.98 -21.46 7.56
CA MET A 58 -6.83 -20.74 6.61
C MET A 58 -6.10 -20.39 5.31
N ILE A 59 -4.81 -20.03 5.37
CA ILE A 59 -4.00 -19.73 4.18
C ILE A 59 -3.71 -21.01 3.38
N GLU A 60 -3.30 -22.08 4.05
CA GLU A 60 -2.91 -23.33 3.40
C GLU A 60 -4.11 -24.02 2.74
N ASN A 61 -5.27 -24.02 3.40
CA ASN A 61 -6.52 -24.60 2.91
C ASN A 61 -7.37 -23.64 2.06
N GLY A 62 -7.02 -22.35 2.05
CA GLY A 62 -7.71 -21.32 1.29
C GLY A 62 -7.41 -21.39 -0.22
N PRO A 63 -8.19 -20.65 -1.03
CA PRO A 63 -7.96 -20.57 -2.46
C PRO A 63 -6.57 -19.99 -2.77
N TYR A 64 -5.97 -20.47 -3.85
CA TYR A 64 -4.66 -19.97 -4.29
C TYR A 64 -4.77 -18.57 -4.92
N PHE A 65 -5.89 -18.30 -5.58
CA PHE A 65 -6.18 -17.04 -6.21
C PHE A 65 -7.00 -16.15 -5.27
N GLY A 66 -6.67 -14.85 -5.23
CA GLY A 66 -7.36 -13.89 -4.37
C GLY A 66 -7.16 -12.45 -4.79
N VAL A 67 -7.58 -11.55 -3.91
CA VAL A 67 -7.46 -10.09 -4.05
C VAL A 67 -6.21 -9.62 -3.33
N PHE A 68 -5.34 -8.85 -4.00
CA PHE A 68 -4.11 -8.31 -3.39
C PHE A 68 -4.31 -6.92 -2.79
N LYS A 69 -4.78 -5.97 -3.62
CA LYS A 69 -5.20 -4.63 -3.19
C LYS A 69 -6.68 -4.45 -3.48
N ASP A 70 -7.26 -3.37 -2.98
CA ASP A 70 -8.64 -3.01 -3.30
C ASP A 70 -8.90 -2.98 -4.80
N ASN A 71 -9.98 -3.64 -5.21
CA ASN A 71 -10.47 -3.61 -6.58
C ASN A 71 -11.62 -2.61 -6.62
N TYR A 72 -11.48 -1.51 -7.37
CA TYR A 72 -12.46 -0.43 -7.36
C TYR A 72 -12.76 0.08 -8.75
N PHE A 73 -13.92 0.71 -8.90
CA PHE A 73 -14.35 1.44 -10.07
C PHE A 73 -15.03 2.73 -9.60
N ILE A 74 -14.40 3.88 -9.85
CA ILE A 74 -14.81 5.18 -9.30
C ILE A 74 -14.71 6.27 -10.36
N GLY A 75 -15.72 7.14 -10.44
CA GLY A 75 -15.73 8.31 -11.32
C GLY A 75 -15.67 9.60 -10.52
N GLY A 76 -15.08 10.66 -11.08
CA GLY A 76 -15.10 11.94 -10.38
C GLY A 76 -14.45 13.11 -11.08
N ILE A 77 -14.21 14.17 -10.31
CA ILE A 77 -13.92 15.52 -10.77
C ILE A 77 -12.75 16.13 -10.01
N PRO A 78 -12.02 17.09 -10.62
CA PRO A 78 -10.97 17.80 -9.91
C PRO A 78 -11.54 18.64 -8.76
N VAL A 79 -10.73 18.87 -7.73
CA VAL A 79 -11.03 19.75 -6.59
C VAL A 79 -10.14 20.98 -6.68
N GLY A 80 -10.75 22.17 -6.60
CA GLY A 80 -10.03 23.45 -6.64
C GLY A 80 -9.57 23.88 -8.04
N GLN A 81 -10.06 23.24 -9.10
CA GLN A 81 -9.79 23.58 -10.49
C GLN A 81 -11.09 23.59 -11.30
N LYS A 82 -11.09 24.27 -12.45
CA LYS A 82 -12.23 24.23 -13.38
C LYS A 82 -12.43 22.80 -13.90
N ILE A 83 -13.66 22.31 -13.80
CA ILE A 83 -14.09 21.01 -14.32
C ILE A 83 -14.04 21.06 -15.86
N LYS A 84 -13.37 20.09 -16.47
CA LYS A 84 -13.18 19.94 -17.91
C LYS A 84 -13.27 18.45 -18.30
N ALA A 85 -13.46 18.17 -19.58
CA ALA A 85 -13.51 16.80 -20.09
C ALA A 85 -12.23 16.00 -19.81
N ASP A 86 -11.06 16.65 -19.87
CA ASP A 86 -9.74 16.02 -19.74
C ASP A 86 -9.29 15.77 -18.29
N ASN A 87 -9.97 16.39 -17.31
CA ASN A 87 -9.65 16.27 -15.88
C ASN A 87 -10.75 15.59 -15.04
N SER A 88 -11.89 15.31 -15.65
CA SER A 88 -12.96 14.47 -15.10
C SER A 88 -12.88 13.06 -15.69
N ASN A 89 -12.59 12.09 -14.83
CA ASN A 89 -12.23 10.75 -15.27
C ASN A 89 -12.79 9.66 -14.37
N VAL A 90 -12.95 8.48 -14.97
CA VAL A 90 -13.12 7.23 -14.27
C VAL A 90 -11.75 6.66 -13.98
N LYS A 91 -11.55 6.19 -12.74
CA LYS A 91 -10.40 5.41 -12.33
C LYS A 91 -10.88 4.04 -11.88
N PHE A 92 -10.22 2.99 -12.34
CA PHE A 92 -10.45 1.66 -11.81
C PHE A 92 -9.15 0.91 -11.57
N GLN A 93 -9.19 -0.01 -10.61
CA GLN A 93 -8.06 -0.84 -10.25
C GLN A 93 -8.51 -2.29 -10.16
N ILE A 94 -7.74 -3.18 -10.78
CA ILE A 94 -7.87 -4.61 -10.63
C ILE A 94 -6.58 -5.11 -9.98
N SER A 95 -6.68 -5.83 -8.87
CA SER A 95 -5.50 -6.28 -8.13
C SER A 95 -5.71 -7.67 -7.58
N VAL A 96 -4.90 -8.60 -8.08
CA VAL A 96 -5.04 -10.03 -7.83
C VAL A 96 -3.71 -10.61 -7.38
N ILE A 97 -3.81 -11.75 -6.71
CA ILE A 97 -2.69 -12.52 -6.21
C ILE A 97 -2.91 -13.99 -6.48
N GLN A 98 -1.81 -14.68 -6.77
CA GLN A 98 -1.75 -16.12 -6.96
C GLN A 98 -0.66 -16.68 -6.04
N ARG A 99 -1.07 -17.42 -5.02
CA ARG A 99 -0.15 -18.25 -4.22
C ARG A 99 0.46 -19.32 -5.11
N LEU A 100 1.76 -19.54 -4.98
CA LEU A 100 2.49 -20.57 -5.73
C LEU A 100 2.88 -21.78 -4.89
N THR A 101 2.85 -21.66 -3.56
CA THR A 101 3.23 -22.74 -2.64
C THR A 101 2.05 -23.25 -1.84
N LYS A 102 1.86 -24.57 -1.82
CA LYS A 102 0.80 -25.23 -1.03
C LYS A 102 1.07 -25.16 0.47
N SER A 103 2.32 -25.35 0.86
CA SER A 103 2.78 -25.36 2.24
C SER A 103 3.78 -24.23 2.49
N LYS A 104 4.02 -23.91 3.76
CA LYS A 104 5.05 -22.94 4.16
C LYS A 104 6.45 -23.33 3.64
N LEU A 105 7.14 -22.34 3.11
CA LEU A 105 8.57 -22.38 2.80
C LEU A 105 9.40 -22.13 4.08
N PRO A 106 10.75 -22.26 4.03
CA PRO A 106 11.61 -21.83 5.12
C PRO A 106 11.27 -20.42 5.62
N PHE A 107 11.48 -20.20 6.92
CA PHE A 107 11.15 -18.95 7.62
C PHE A 107 9.65 -18.62 7.70
N ASP A 108 8.73 -19.59 7.60
CA ASP A 108 7.27 -19.37 7.68
C ASP A 108 6.77 -18.43 6.56
N THR A 109 7.26 -18.66 5.34
CA THR A 109 6.98 -17.83 4.17
C THR A 109 6.13 -18.52 3.11
N TYR A 110 5.45 -17.74 2.27
CA TYR A 110 4.66 -18.21 1.14
C TYR A 110 5.06 -17.45 -0.13
N LEU A 111 5.35 -18.18 -1.21
CA LEU A 111 5.66 -17.58 -2.50
C LEU A 111 4.37 -17.23 -3.25
N PHE A 112 4.33 -16.06 -3.88
CA PHE A 112 3.17 -15.61 -4.65
C PHE A 112 3.56 -14.75 -5.86
N LEU A 113 2.66 -14.68 -6.82
CA LEU A 113 2.62 -13.67 -7.87
C LEU A 113 1.50 -12.69 -7.55
N GLN A 114 1.70 -11.41 -7.87
CA GLN A 114 0.62 -10.42 -7.86
C GLN A 114 0.59 -9.68 -9.18
N PHE A 115 -0.59 -9.20 -9.51
CA PHE A 115 -0.80 -8.31 -10.64
C PHE A 115 -1.77 -7.22 -10.23
N THR A 116 -1.30 -5.98 -10.28
CA THR A 116 -2.15 -4.80 -10.10
C THR A 116 -2.20 -4.02 -11.41
N GLN A 117 -3.39 -3.76 -11.92
CA GLN A 117 -3.64 -2.86 -13.03
C GLN A 117 -4.42 -1.64 -12.53
N LYS A 118 -3.95 -0.44 -12.86
CA LYS A 118 -4.66 0.83 -12.63
C LYS A 118 -4.96 1.48 -13.96
N THR A 119 -6.19 1.92 -14.18
CA THR A 119 -6.59 2.58 -15.43
C THR A 119 -7.25 3.91 -15.12
N VAL A 120 -6.87 4.94 -15.88
CA VAL A 120 -7.53 6.25 -15.91
C VAL A 120 -8.20 6.41 -17.27
N TRP A 121 -9.51 6.62 -17.26
CA TRP A 121 -10.38 6.65 -18.42
C TRP A 121 -11.12 7.98 -18.50
N ASN A 122 -10.87 8.77 -19.55
CA ASN A 122 -11.45 10.09 -19.72
C ASN A 122 -12.80 9.96 -20.45
N VAL A 123 -13.81 9.53 -19.70
CA VAL A 123 -15.16 9.25 -20.20
C VAL A 123 -15.93 10.47 -20.73
N LEU A 124 -15.45 11.68 -20.42
CA LEU A 124 -16.07 12.93 -20.87
C LEU A 124 -15.39 13.54 -22.10
N GLU A 125 -14.27 12.96 -22.56
CA GLU A 125 -13.62 13.36 -23.81
C GLU A 125 -14.26 12.68 -25.03
N GLU A 126 -14.06 13.26 -26.21
CA GLU A 126 -14.50 12.69 -27.48
C GLU A 126 -13.88 11.30 -27.69
N SER A 127 -14.71 10.32 -28.09
CA SER A 127 -14.33 8.91 -28.22
C SER A 127 -13.95 8.18 -26.92
N LEU A 128 -14.13 8.82 -25.75
CA LEU A 128 -13.93 8.23 -24.43
C LEU A 128 -12.57 7.51 -24.31
N PRO A 129 -11.44 8.18 -24.55
CA PRO A 129 -10.13 7.54 -24.61
C PRO A 129 -9.65 7.09 -23.23
N ILE A 130 -9.00 5.92 -23.19
CA ILE A 130 -8.21 5.52 -22.03
C ILE A 130 -6.95 6.38 -21.99
N ARG A 131 -6.86 7.25 -20.98
CA ARG A 131 -5.74 8.18 -20.83
C ARG A 131 -4.46 7.44 -20.48
N ASP A 132 -4.54 6.52 -19.53
CA ASP A 132 -3.38 5.74 -19.08
C ASP A 132 -3.81 4.39 -18.47
N MET A 133 -2.96 3.39 -18.64
CA MET A 133 -3.05 2.09 -17.97
C MET A 133 -1.70 1.84 -17.32
N ASN A 134 -1.66 1.38 -16.08
CA ASN A 134 -0.42 1.03 -15.39
C ASN A 134 -0.50 -0.42 -14.95
N PHE A 135 0.42 -1.23 -15.46
CA PHE A 135 0.56 -2.64 -15.18
C PHE A 135 1.67 -2.83 -14.15
N ASN A 136 1.34 -3.45 -13.02
CA ASN A 136 2.26 -3.71 -11.94
C ASN A 136 2.27 -5.19 -11.57
N PRO A 137 2.90 -6.07 -12.37
CA PRO A 137 3.18 -7.44 -11.97
C PRO A 137 4.29 -7.50 -10.91
N GLY A 138 4.28 -8.54 -10.10
CA GLY A 138 5.35 -8.79 -9.15
C GLY A 138 5.36 -10.21 -8.63
N ILE A 139 6.51 -10.62 -8.11
CA ILE A 139 6.73 -11.89 -7.41
C ILE A 139 7.28 -11.58 -6.03
N GLY A 140 6.84 -12.31 -5.02
CA GLY A 140 7.34 -12.09 -3.68
C GLY A 140 7.08 -13.21 -2.71
N ILE A 141 7.64 -13.03 -1.52
CA ILE A 141 7.44 -13.90 -0.36
C ILE A 141 6.68 -13.14 0.71
N GLY A 142 5.65 -13.77 1.27
CA GLY A 142 4.86 -13.25 2.37
C GLY A 142 5.14 -14.00 3.67
N HIS A 143 5.20 -13.28 4.78
CA HIS A 143 5.48 -13.79 6.12
C HIS A 143 4.43 -13.30 7.10
N LEU A 144 3.94 -14.17 7.97
CA LEU A 144 3.02 -13.80 9.06
C LEU A 144 3.78 -13.25 10.25
N ILE A 145 3.39 -12.07 10.73
CA ILE A 145 3.95 -11.50 11.95
C ILE A 145 3.11 -12.01 13.13
N VAL A 146 3.76 -12.79 13.99
CA VAL A 146 3.14 -13.46 15.14
C VAL A 146 3.83 -13.02 16.43
N TYR A 147 3.04 -12.70 17.44
CA TYR A 147 3.51 -12.40 18.80
C TYR A 147 2.71 -13.22 19.81
N GLN A 148 3.39 -13.96 20.70
CA GLN A 148 2.75 -14.84 21.71
C GLN A 148 1.68 -15.77 21.10
N ASN A 149 2.00 -16.41 19.98
CA ASN A 149 1.11 -17.29 19.19
C ASN A 149 -0.18 -16.63 18.63
N ARG A 150 -0.20 -15.30 18.55
CA ARG A 150 -1.30 -14.53 17.95
C ARG A 150 -0.84 -13.83 16.70
N TYR A 151 -1.72 -13.79 15.71
CA TYR A 151 -1.51 -13.01 14.50
C TYR A 151 -1.63 -11.51 14.81
N ILE A 152 -0.59 -10.75 14.50
CA ILE A 152 -0.57 -9.29 14.66
C ILE A 152 -0.33 -8.55 13.34
N GLY A 153 -0.09 -9.25 12.24
CA GLY A 153 0.19 -8.62 10.96
C GLY A 153 0.88 -9.51 9.94
N LYS A 154 1.34 -8.90 8.85
CA LYS A 154 2.00 -9.59 7.73
C LYS A 154 3.11 -8.72 7.14
N ALA A 155 4.08 -9.35 6.49
CA ALA A 155 5.16 -8.67 5.78
C ALA A 155 5.42 -9.32 4.41
N PHE A 156 5.84 -8.50 3.44
CA PHE A 156 6.20 -8.92 2.10
C PHE A 156 7.56 -8.39 1.69
N LEU A 157 8.34 -9.25 1.05
CA LEU A 157 9.48 -8.87 0.22
C LEU A 157 9.15 -9.21 -1.23
N MET A 158 9.22 -8.23 -2.12
CA MET A 158 8.76 -8.39 -3.50
C MET A 158 9.72 -7.76 -4.51
N LEU A 159 9.76 -8.37 -5.69
CA LEU A 159 10.23 -7.75 -6.92
C LEU A 159 9.00 -7.33 -7.72
N GLU A 160 8.94 -6.06 -8.07
CA GLU A 160 7.81 -5.45 -8.77
C GLU A 160 8.31 -4.75 -10.03
N HIS A 161 7.64 -4.99 -11.15
CA HIS A 161 7.76 -4.16 -12.35
C HIS A 161 6.52 -3.27 -12.42
N GLU A 162 6.66 -2.01 -12.82
CA GLU A 162 5.51 -1.15 -13.10
C GLU A 162 5.76 -0.37 -14.40
N SER A 163 4.84 -0.47 -15.35
CA SER A 163 4.93 0.22 -16.63
C SER A 163 3.55 0.58 -17.17
N ASN A 164 3.50 1.49 -18.14
CA ASN A 164 2.23 1.91 -18.74
C ASN A 164 1.89 1.26 -20.08
N GLY A 165 2.76 0.38 -20.60
CA GLY A 165 2.56 -0.31 -21.87
C GLY A 165 2.51 0.60 -23.09
N LYS A 166 2.94 1.87 -22.97
CA LYS A 166 3.07 2.82 -24.09
C LYS A 166 4.47 2.79 -24.67
N ASP A 167 4.62 3.29 -25.90
CA ASP A 167 5.88 3.38 -26.63
C ASP A 167 6.43 4.82 -26.65
N ARG A 168 7.69 4.93 -27.12
CA ARG A 168 8.40 6.20 -27.36
C ARG A 168 8.26 7.19 -26.20
N GLU A 169 7.96 8.45 -26.48
CA GLU A 169 7.90 9.55 -25.51
C GLU A 169 6.81 9.37 -24.44
N ALA A 170 5.79 8.54 -24.68
CA ALA A 170 4.74 8.24 -23.72
C ALA A 170 5.07 7.04 -22.83
N SER A 171 6.11 6.27 -23.16
CA SER A 171 6.54 5.10 -22.40
C SER A 171 7.04 5.49 -21.02
N ARG A 172 6.52 4.84 -19.98
CA ARG A 172 6.95 5.04 -18.59
C ARG A 172 7.13 3.68 -17.93
N SER A 173 8.26 3.46 -17.27
CA SER A 173 8.55 2.21 -16.57
C SER A 173 9.57 2.37 -15.45
N TRP A 174 9.51 1.47 -14.49
CA TRP A 174 10.49 1.30 -13.43
C TRP A 174 10.31 -0.06 -12.76
N ASN A 175 11.36 -0.54 -12.12
CA ASN A 175 11.33 -1.74 -11.29
C ASN A 175 11.60 -1.37 -9.83
N LYS A 176 11.12 -2.20 -8.90
CA LYS A 176 11.22 -1.97 -7.47
C LYS A 176 11.54 -3.27 -6.74
N VAL A 177 12.49 -3.21 -5.82
CA VAL A 177 12.60 -4.20 -4.75
C VAL A 177 11.92 -3.60 -3.54
N SER A 178 10.78 -4.16 -3.11
CA SER A 178 9.99 -3.58 -2.03
C SER A 178 9.93 -4.47 -0.80
N LEU A 179 9.96 -3.81 0.35
CA LEU A 179 9.66 -4.39 1.65
C LEU A 179 8.42 -3.69 2.17
N SER A 180 7.41 -4.47 2.55
CA SER A 180 6.19 -3.95 3.12
C SER A 180 5.73 -4.78 4.30
N GLY A 181 4.90 -4.18 5.15
CA GLY A 181 4.21 -4.91 6.19
C GLY A 181 3.02 -4.13 6.71
N SER A 182 2.10 -4.87 7.29
CA SER A 182 0.98 -4.32 8.03
C SER A 182 0.89 -4.91 9.42
N LEU A 183 0.51 -4.09 10.38
CA LEU A 183 0.39 -4.43 11.79
C LEU A 183 -0.96 -3.95 12.31
N MET A 184 -1.66 -4.83 13.00
CA MET A 184 -2.87 -4.47 13.74
C MET A 184 -2.45 -3.71 15.00
N ALA A 185 -2.86 -2.44 15.10
CA ALA A 185 -2.65 -1.57 16.26
C ALA A 185 -3.88 -1.48 17.17
N SER A 186 -5.02 -2.01 16.71
CA SER A 186 -6.18 -2.43 17.51
C SER A 186 -6.98 -3.43 16.65
N PRO A 187 -8.04 -4.09 17.17
CA PRO A 187 -8.95 -4.88 16.33
C PRO A 187 -9.61 -4.08 15.19
N HIS A 188 -9.60 -2.75 15.29
CA HIS A 188 -10.21 -1.82 14.34
C HIS A 188 -9.17 -1.08 13.50
N VAL A 189 -7.92 -1.01 13.93
CA VAL A 189 -6.89 -0.15 13.33
C VAL A 189 -5.73 -1.00 12.80
N GLU A 190 -5.39 -0.80 11.53
CA GLU A 190 -4.23 -1.41 10.90
C GLU A 190 -3.29 -0.33 10.36
N LEU A 191 -2.01 -0.46 10.70
CA LEU A 191 -0.90 0.36 10.22
C LEU A 191 -0.21 -0.37 9.09
N GLN A 192 0.15 0.35 8.03
CA GLN A 192 0.83 -0.20 6.87
C GLN A 192 2.09 0.62 6.60
N LEU A 193 3.18 -0.06 6.28
CA LEU A 193 4.42 0.56 5.85
C LEU A 193 4.94 -0.20 4.65
N LYS A 194 5.37 0.53 3.63
CA LYS A 194 6.09 -0.05 2.50
C LYS A 194 7.14 0.92 2.02
N ALA A 195 8.32 0.39 1.78
CA ALA A 195 9.45 1.11 1.21
C ALA A 195 10.00 0.29 0.04
N TRP A 196 10.65 0.96 -0.91
CA TRP A 196 11.26 0.28 -2.05
C TRP A 196 12.59 0.88 -2.43
N ILE A 197 13.44 0.01 -2.96
CA ILE A 197 14.65 0.38 -3.69
C ILE A 197 14.27 0.43 -5.17
N PRO A 198 14.28 1.60 -5.80
CA PRO A 198 13.92 1.75 -7.19
C PRO A 198 15.08 1.37 -8.12
N ILE A 199 14.76 0.70 -9.21
CA ILE A 199 15.66 0.40 -10.32
C ILE A 199 15.03 1.05 -11.56
N ILE A 200 15.57 2.21 -11.94
CA ILE A 200 15.00 3.06 -12.99
C ILE A 200 15.77 2.80 -14.29
N ASP A 201 15.16 2.01 -15.17
CA ASP A 201 15.64 1.70 -16.51
C ASP A 201 14.99 2.60 -17.58
N GLY A 202 13.80 3.15 -17.29
CA GLY A 202 13.05 4.02 -18.20
C GLY A 202 13.73 5.36 -18.50
N GLU A 203 13.92 5.67 -19.78
CA GLU A 203 14.52 6.93 -20.23
C GLU A 203 13.63 8.15 -19.95
N ASN A 204 12.31 8.00 -20.08
CA ASN A 204 11.37 9.12 -20.02
C ASN A 204 10.85 9.46 -18.61
N ASN A 205 11.37 8.80 -17.56
CA ASN A 205 10.93 9.02 -16.18
C ASN A 205 12.07 8.86 -15.16
N ARG A 206 13.27 9.34 -15.51
CA ARG A 206 14.47 9.27 -14.65
C ARG A 206 14.29 9.99 -13.31
N ASP A 207 13.41 10.97 -13.24
CA ASP A 207 13.14 11.76 -12.03
C ASP A 207 11.87 11.34 -11.28
N ILE A 208 11.28 10.18 -11.61
CA ILE A 208 10.05 9.64 -11.02
C ILE A 208 10.04 9.67 -9.48
N LEU A 209 11.21 9.51 -8.84
CA LEU A 209 11.32 9.51 -7.37
C LEU A 209 10.96 10.85 -6.73
N ARG A 210 11.12 11.96 -7.45
CA ARG A 210 10.70 13.30 -6.98
C ARG A 210 9.19 13.38 -6.76
N TYR A 211 8.44 12.52 -7.46
CA TYR A 211 6.99 12.55 -7.51
C TYR A 211 6.35 11.34 -6.81
N ASN A 212 6.80 10.12 -7.14
CA ASN A 212 6.25 8.87 -6.62
C ASN A 212 6.90 8.42 -5.31
N GLY A 213 8.06 8.99 -4.95
CA GLY A 213 8.68 8.74 -3.66
C GLY A 213 9.42 7.40 -3.53
N LEU A 214 9.82 7.12 -2.28
CA LEU A 214 10.58 5.91 -1.89
C LEU A 214 9.84 4.99 -0.92
N GLY A 215 8.66 5.42 -0.47
CA GLY A 215 7.85 4.65 0.44
C GLY A 215 6.56 5.36 0.78
N HIS A 216 5.65 4.61 1.39
CA HIS A 216 4.38 5.10 1.87
C HIS A 216 4.01 4.48 3.22
N PHE A 217 3.26 5.27 3.96
CA PHE A 217 2.65 4.91 5.22
C PHE A 217 1.13 4.90 5.03
N GLY A 218 0.47 3.88 5.57
CA GLY A 218 -0.97 3.73 5.55
C GLY A 218 -1.54 3.56 6.96
N LEU A 219 -2.72 4.10 7.17
CA LEU A 219 -3.53 3.87 8.35
C LEU A 219 -4.94 3.54 7.87
N SER A 220 -5.50 2.43 8.35
CA SER A 220 -6.87 2.07 8.09
C SER A 220 -7.63 1.81 9.38
N TYR A 221 -8.91 2.17 9.37
CA TYR A 221 -9.86 1.95 10.44
C TYR A 221 -11.07 1.20 9.90
N ARG A 222 -11.53 0.19 10.62
CA ARG A 222 -12.71 -0.62 10.28
C ARG A 222 -13.58 -0.80 11.50
N THR A 223 -14.87 -0.52 11.38
CA THR A 223 -15.83 -0.70 12.48
C THR A 223 -16.02 -2.17 12.82
N SER A 224 -16.45 -2.48 14.06
CA SER A 224 -16.68 -3.87 14.51
C SER A 224 -17.66 -4.63 13.62
N ASN A 225 -18.68 -3.94 13.10
CA ASN A 225 -19.68 -4.51 12.19
C ASN A 225 -19.23 -4.54 10.71
N ARG A 226 -17.99 -4.11 10.43
CA ARG A 226 -17.35 -4.02 9.10
C ARG A 226 -18.15 -3.21 8.06
N ARG A 227 -19.07 -2.36 8.51
CA ARG A 227 -19.91 -1.52 7.64
C ARG A 227 -19.17 -0.29 7.13
N ILE A 228 -18.31 0.29 7.94
CA ILE A 228 -17.52 1.48 7.59
C ILE A 228 -16.05 1.12 7.62
N GLN A 229 -15.34 1.53 6.59
CA GLN A 229 -13.89 1.48 6.53
C GLN A 229 -13.37 2.84 6.09
N ALA A 230 -12.39 3.37 6.81
CA ALA A 230 -11.70 4.60 6.45
C ALA A 230 -10.21 4.30 6.30
N GLY A 231 -9.56 4.95 5.35
CA GLY A 231 -8.15 4.76 5.06
C GLY A 231 -7.48 6.08 4.72
N ILE A 232 -6.23 6.21 5.12
CA ILE A 232 -5.33 7.25 4.62
C ILE A 232 -4.03 6.60 4.19
N LEU A 233 -3.54 7.00 3.02
CA LEU A 233 -2.24 6.63 2.50
C LEU A 233 -1.43 7.90 2.27
N ALA A 234 -0.23 7.97 2.82
CA ALA A 234 0.71 9.07 2.64
C ALA A 234 2.00 8.53 2.00
N THR A 235 2.30 8.96 0.78
CA THR A 235 3.52 8.58 0.05
C THR A 235 4.54 9.70 0.17
N TRP A 236 5.72 9.38 0.70
CA TRP A 236 6.78 10.36 0.94
C TRP A 236 7.56 10.66 -0.35
N ARG A 237 7.58 11.92 -0.79
CA ARG A 237 8.27 12.37 -2.00
C ARG A 237 9.76 12.62 -1.76
N ASN A 238 10.61 12.13 -2.65
CA ASN A 238 12.07 12.32 -2.52
C ASN A 238 12.42 13.82 -2.71
N LYS A 239 13.27 14.37 -1.83
CA LYS A 239 13.77 15.77 -1.77
C LYS A 239 12.88 16.84 -1.12
N SER A 240 11.77 16.50 -0.48
CA SER A 240 10.99 17.44 0.35
C SER A 240 10.26 16.71 1.47
N PHE A 241 9.93 17.39 2.57
CA PHE A 241 8.97 16.88 3.57
C PHE A 241 7.53 17.04 3.05
N SER A 242 7.29 16.47 1.88
CA SER A 242 6.04 16.56 1.16
C SER A 242 5.48 15.17 0.87
N PHE A 243 4.15 15.07 0.89
CA PHE A 243 3.45 13.81 0.75
C PHE A 243 2.42 13.88 -0.36
N ASN A 244 2.25 12.78 -1.10
CA ASN A 244 1.01 12.54 -1.83
C ASN A 244 0.06 11.83 -0.88
N THR A 245 -1.20 12.27 -0.82
CA THR A 245 -2.18 11.71 0.09
C THR A 245 -3.36 11.12 -0.68
N GLN A 246 -3.84 9.98 -0.19
CA GLN A 246 -5.05 9.34 -0.67
C GLN A 246 -5.92 9.04 0.54
N TRP A 247 -7.12 9.59 0.54
CA TRP A 247 -8.12 9.43 1.58
C TRP A 247 -9.25 8.59 1.05
N GLU A 248 -9.69 7.64 1.87
CA GLU A 248 -10.64 6.62 1.46
C GLU A 248 -11.71 6.44 2.50
N LEU A 249 -12.96 6.38 2.04
CA LEU A 249 -14.11 6.06 2.87
C LEU A 249 -14.97 5.04 2.12
N SER A 250 -15.26 3.92 2.77
CA SER A 250 -16.06 2.84 2.21
C SER A 250 -17.24 2.54 3.12
N TYR A 251 -18.43 2.41 2.53
CA TYR A 251 -19.67 2.09 3.22
C TYR A 251 -20.37 0.88 2.61
N LYS A 252 -20.66 -0.13 3.43
CA LYS A 252 -21.40 -1.33 3.03
C LYS A 252 -22.91 -1.08 3.11
N LEU A 253 -23.58 -1.14 1.94
CA LEU A 253 -25.02 -0.94 1.80
C LEU A 253 -25.80 -2.07 2.50
N HIS A 254 -25.52 -3.32 2.16
CA HIS A 254 -26.13 -4.50 2.78
C HIS A 254 -25.11 -5.40 3.46
N LYS A 255 -25.46 -5.97 4.62
CA LYS A 255 -24.56 -6.80 5.43
C LYS A 255 -23.99 -8.01 4.67
N ASN A 256 -24.76 -8.55 3.73
CA ASN A 256 -24.44 -9.78 3.01
C ASN A 256 -23.67 -9.55 1.69
N GLU A 257 -23.43 -8.30 1.31
CA GLU A 257 -22.68 -7.96 0.10
C GLU A 257 -21.18 -7.80 0.40
N ASN A 258 -20.33 -8.06 -0.60
CA ASN A 258 -18.89 -7.79 -0.54
C ASN A 258 -18.51 -6.46 -1.20
N GLN A 259 -19.50 -5.72 -1.67
CA GLN A 259 -19.34 -4.45 -2.36
C GLN A 259 -19.59 -3.30 -1.37
N TYR A 260 -18.79 -2.26 -1.50
CA TYR A 260 -18.91 -1.04 -0.71
C TYR A 260 -19.08 0.13 -1.66
N LEU A 261 -19.96 1.07 -1.29
CA LEU A 261 -19.88 2.43 -1.84
C LEU A 261 -18.53 3.01 -1.42
N PHE A 262 -17.81 3.62 -2.36
CA PHE A 262 -16.42 4.01 -2.18
C PHE A 262 -16.21 5.46 -2.59
N LEU A 263 -15.76 6.27 -1.63
CA LEU A 263 -15.30 7.63 -1.85
C LEU A 263 -13.78 7.65 -1.71
N GLN A 264 -13.10 8.23 -2.69
CA GLN A 264 -11.67 8.45 -2.66
C GLN A 264 -11.33 9.89 -3.01
N TYR A 265 -10.47 10.50 -2.21
CA TYR A 265 -9.87 11.79 -2.52
C TYR A 265 -8.36 11.63 -2.65
N TYR A 266 -7.83 11.94 -3.83
CA TYR A 266 -6.41 11.89 -4.13
C TYR A 266 -5.87 13.31 -4.26
N ASN A 267 -4.74 13.58 -3.60
CA ASN A 267 -4.06 14.87 -3.64
C ASN A 267 -2.54 14.66 -3.70
N GLY A 268 -1.93 14.94 -4.86
CA GLY A 268 -0.50 14.77 -5.05
C GLY A 268 -0.08 14.55 -6.51
N TYR A 269 1.13 14.04 -6.68
CA TYR A 269 1.75 13.67 -7.95
C TYR A 269 1.86 12.15 -8.09
N GLY A 270 1.97 11.62 -9.31
CA GLY A 270 2.21 10.18 -9.48
C GLY A 270 0.95 9.31 -9.31
N GLU A 271 -0.25 9.85 -9.53
CA GLU A 271 -1.49 9.04 -9.50
C GLU A 271 -1.42 7.88 -10.51
N ASN A 272 -0.90 8.21 -11.70
CA ASN A 272 -0.65 7.32 -12.83
C ASN A 272 0.73 7.65 -13.43
N LEU A 273 1.32 6.70 -14.16
CA LEU A 273 2.68 6.86 -14.68
C LEU A 273 2.80 7.92 -15.78
N LEU A 274 1.83 8.03 -16.70
CA LEU A 274 1.94 8.97 -17.81
C LEU A 274 1.98 10.44 -17.35
N ASP A 275 1.24 10.76 -16.28
CA ASP A 275 1.19 12.10 -15.70
C ASP A 275 1.89 12.16 -14.33
N TYR A 276 2.97 11.39 -14.16
CA TYR A 276 3.62 11.26 -12.85
C TYR A 276 4.11 12.60 -12.29
N ASP A 277 4.51 13.51 -13.17
CA ASP A 277 5.04 14.84 -12.89
C ASP A 277 3.95 15.93 -12.75
N ARG A 278 2.67 15.58 -12.96
CA ARG A 278 1.55 16.52 -12.85
C ARG A 278 0.82 16.39 -11.52
N PHE A 279 0.56 17.53 -10.88
CA PHE A 279 -0.23 17.58 -9.66
C PHE A 279 -1.71 17.33 -9.96
N LYS A 280 -2.32 16.43 -9.20
CA LYS A 280 -3.75 16.11 -9.28
C LYS A 280 -4.37 16.24 -7.89
N SER A 281 -5.55 16.85 -7.86
CA SER A 281 -6.45 16.91 -6.71
C SER A 281 -7.82 16.51 -7.19
N VAL A 282 -8.27 15.30 -6.89
CA VAL A 282 -9.46 14.69 -7.51
C VAL A 282 -10.26 13.93 -6.45
N VAL A 283 -11.56 14.16 -6.42
CA VAL A 283 -12.51 13.38 -5.62
C VAL A 283 -13.29 12.45 -6.55
N ARG A 284 -13.40 11.17 -6.19
CA ARG A 284 -14.09 10.15 -6.97
C ARG A 284 -15.00 9.30 -6.08
N LEU A 285 -16.15 8.92 -6.63
CA LEU A 285 -17.16 8.08 -6.00
C LEU A 285 -17.45 6.88 -6.90
N GLY A 286 -17.72 5.72 -6.29
CA GLY A 286 -18.17 4.54 -7.01
C GLY A 286 -18.21 3.33 -6.10
N MET A 287 -17.65 2.21 -6.54
CA MET A 287 -17.69 0.95 -5.80
C MET A 287 -16.29 0.38 -5.56
N VAL A 288 -16.15 -0.37 -4.45
CA VAL A 288 -14.94 -1.13 -4.14
C VAL A 288 -15.31 -2.53 -3.64
N ILE A 289 -14.53 -3.50 -4.09
CA ILE A 289 -14.44 -4.85 -3.56
C ILE A 289 -13.13 -4.93 -2.79
N LYS A 290 -13.27 -5.10 -1.48
CA LYS A 290 -12.14 -5.24 -0.56
C LYS A 290 -11.87 -6.71 -0.27
N PRO A 291 -10.61 -7.11 -0.02
CA PRO A 291 -10.32 -8.47 0.40
C PRO A 291 -11.09 -8.82 1.68
N GLN A 292 -11.65 -10.03 1.73
CA GLN A 292 -12.22 -10.61 2.94
C GLN A 292 -11.09 -11.00 3.92
N ASP A 293 -11.41 -11.22 5.19
CA ASP A 293 -10.46 -11.40 6.30
C ASP A 293 -9.34 -12.45 6.05
N PHE A 294 -8.25 -12.34 6.84
CA PHE A 294 -7.08 -13.26 6.91
C PHE A 294 -6.56 -13.73 5.56
N SER A 295 -6.16 -12.75 4.78
CA SER A 295 -5.38 -12.93 3.59
C SER A 295 -3.93 -12.54 3.91
N ILE A 296 -2.94 -13.38 3.59
CA ILE A 296 -1.54 -12.93 3.48
C ILE A 296 -1.37 -11.94 2.32
N PHE A 297 -2.43 -11.33 1.81
CA PHE A 297 -2.46 -10.45 0.65
C PHE A 297 -3.34 -9.27 0.99
#